data_AF-A0A4V1SZ59-F1
#
_entry.id   AF-A0A4V1SZ59-F1
#
_cell.length_a   1.000
_cell.length_b   1.000
_cell.length_c   1.000
_cell.angle_alpha   90.00
_cell.angle_beta   90.00
_cell.angle_gamma   90.00
#
_symmetry.space_group_name_H-M   'P 1'
#
loop_
_entity.id
_entity.type
_entity.pdbx_description
1 polymer ?
#
loop_
_entity_poly.entity_id
_entity_poly.type
_entity_poly.pdbx_seq_one_letter_code
_entity_poly.pdbx_strand_id
1 'polypeptide(L)' 'MAKQVKYNVEARDALKRGVDILANAVKVTLGPKGRNVIIDKKFGSPAITKDGVTVAKEIELKDSLENMGAQMVKEVASK' A
#
# COMPACT_ATOMS: atom_id res chain seq x y z
N MET A 1 -2.32 2.87 25.79
CA MET A 1 -1.83 1.60 25.20
C MET A 1 -0.32 1.56 25.28
N ALA A 2 0.27 0.40 25.55
CA ALA A 2 1.72 0.23 25.53
C ALA A 2 2.26 0.31 24.09
N LYS A 3 3.43 0.90 23.90
CA LYS A 3 4.09 0.96 22.59
C LYS A 3 4.81 -0.35 22.31
N GLN A 4 4.64 -0.89 21.10
CA GLN A 4 5.44 -2.01 20.63
C GLN A 4 6.72 -1.47 20.00
N VAL A 5 7.87 -2.00 20.41
CA VAL A 5 9.18 -1.58 19.88
C VAL A 5 9.87 -2.81 19.31
N LYS A 6 10.18 -2.78 18.01
CA LYS A 6 10.93 -3.82 17.30
C LYS A 6 12.22 -3.24 16.74
N TYR A 7 13.25 -4.07 16.61
CA TYR A 7 14.59 -3.66 16.19
C TYR A 7 15.14 -4.54 15.07
N ASN A 8 16.27 -4.11 14.50
CA ASN A 8 17.09 -4.87 13.57
C ASN A 8 16.32 -5.42 12.36
N VAL A 9 16.55 -6.69 12.04
CA VAL A 9 16.05 -7.37 10.83
C VAL A 9 14.53 -7.51 10.88
N GLU A 10 13.96 -7.90 12.02
CA GLU A 10 12.52 -8.08 12.16
C GLU A 10 11.72 -6.81 11.86
N ALA A 11 12.23 -5.65 12.30
CA ALA A 11 11.61 -4.36 12.00
C ALA A 11 11.70 -4.04 10.50
N ARG A 12 12.89 -4.25 9.89
CA ARG A 12 13.10 -4.00 8.46
C ARG A 12 12.26 -4.92 7.58
N ASP A 13 12.14 -6.20 7.93
CA ASP A 13 11.35 -7.17 7.18
C ASP A 13 9.85 -6.87 7.26
N ALA A 14 9.35 -6.41 8.42
CA ALA A 14 7.97 -5.92 8.53
C ALA A 14 7.73 -4.68 7.66
N LEU A 15 8.62 -3.68 7.72
CA LEU A 15 8.51 -2.49 6.87
C LEU A 15 8.56 -2.84 5.38
N LYS A 16 9.50 -3.71 4.98
CA LYS A 16 9.67 -4.17 3.61
C LYS A 16 8.41 -4.87 3.09
N ARG A 17 7.79 -5.76 3.89
CA ARG A 17 6.52 -6.41 3.51
C ARG A 17 5.43 -5.38 3.21
N GLY A 18 5.31 -4.35 4.03
CA GLY A 18 4.38 -3.25 3.79
C GLY A 18 4.63 -2.50 2.49
N VAL A 19 5.89 -2.14 2.24
CA VAL A 19 6.32 -1.51 0.99
C VAL A 19 6.04 -2.40 -0.22
N ASP A 20 6.36 -3.68 -0.14
CA ASP A 20 6.16 -4.64 -1.22
C ASP A 20 4.67 -4.79 -1.55
N ILE A 21 3.78 -4.82 -0.56
CA ILE A 21 2.32 -4.90 -0.80
C ILE A 21 1.84 -3.67 -1.58
N LEU A 22 2.22 -2.46 -1.15
CA LEU A 22 1.88 -1.22 -1.84
C LEU A 22 2.43 -1.20 -3.27
N ALA A 23 3.72 -1.49 -3.44
CA ALA A 23 4.39 -1.44 -4.72
C ALA A 23 3.83 -2.49 -5.70
N ASN A 24 3.53 -3.70 -5.23
CA ASN A 24 2.95 -4.75 -6.05
C ASN A 24 1.55 -4.41 -6.55
N ALA A 25 0.75 -3.72 -5.73
CA ALA A 25 -0.59 -3.27 -6.13
C ALA A 25 -0.53 -2.10 -7.12
N VAL A 26 0.40 -1.15 -6.94
CA VAL A 26 0.50 0.03 -7.82
C VAL A 26 1.17 -0.30 -9.15
N LYS A 27 2.23 -1.12 -9.16
CA LYS A 27 3.05 -1.37 -10.36
C LYS A 27 2.26 -1.98 -11.53
N VAL A 28 1.18 -2.71 -11.26
CA VAL A 28 0.36 -3.31 -12.34
C VAL A 28 -0.34 -2.26 -13.18
N THR A 29 -0.50 -1.04 -12.66
CA THR A 29 -1.15 0.09 -13.35
C THR A 29 -0.20 0.89 -14.25
N LEU A 30 1.11 0.61 -14.20
CA LEU A 30 2.12 1.43 -14.86
C LEU A 30 2.15 1.25 -16.38
N GLY A 31 2.25 2.38 -17.10
CA GLY A 31 2.49 2.44 -18.54
C GLY A 31 1.23 2.23 -19.40
N PRO A 32 1.37 2.33 -20.74
CA PRO A 32 0.23 2.27 -21.66
C PRO A 32 -0.48 0.91 -21.67
N LYS A 33 0.19 -0.15 -21.20
CA LYS A 33 -0.38 -1.50 -21.06
C LYS A 33 -0.71 -1.86 -19.60
N GLY A 34 -0.85 -0.86 -18.72
CA GLY A 34 -1.28 -1.05 -17.35
C GLY A 34 -2.61 -1.81 -17.25
N ARG A 35 -2.69 -2.70 -16.26
CA ARG A 35 -3.86 -3.51 -15.93
C ARG A 35 -4.76 -2.78 -14.93
N ASN A 36 -6.02 -3.19 -14.90
CA ASN A 36 -6.99 -2.67 -13.96
C ASN A 36 -6.73 -3.24 -12.56
N VAL A 37 -6.92 -2.40 -11.56
CA VAL A 37 -7.06 -2.77 -10.16
C VAL A 37 -8.51 -2.57 -9.76
N ILE A 38 -9.05 -3.54 -9.02
CA ILE A 38 -10.42 -3.50 -8.51
C ILE A 38 -10.36 -3.15 -7.03
N ILE A 39 -11.09 -2.12 -6.65
CA ILE A 39 -11.16 -1.58 -5.29
C ILE A 39 -12.57 -1.81 -4.78
N ASP A 40 -12.67 -2.51 -3.66
CA ASP A 40 -13.95 -2.72 -2.99
C ASP A 40 -14.48 -1.42 -2.38
N LYS A 41 -15.80 -1.23 -2.45
CA LYS A 41 -16.48 -0.06 -1.88
C LYS A 41 -17.52 -0.52 -0.88
N LYS A 42 -17.60 0.16 0.26
CA LYS A 42 -18.58 -0.12 1.32
C LYS A 42 -20.03 -0.08 0.83
N PHE A 43 -20.32 0.67 -0.24
CA PHE A 43 -21.63 0.78 -0.84
C PHE A 43 -21.53 0.85 -2.36
N GLY A 44 -22.48 0.21 -3.06
CA GLY A 44 -22.57 0.22 -4.52
C GLY A 44 -21.60 -0.76 -5.20
N SER A 45 -21.24 -0.46 -6.45
CA SER A 45 -20.35 -1.30 -7.26
C SER A 45 -18.87 -1.04 -6.95
N PRO A 46 -17.99 -2.04 -7.11
CA PRO A 46 -16.55 -1.86 -6.94
C PRO A 46 -15.99 -0.84 -7.95
N ALA A 47 -14.96 -0.10 -7.55
CA ALA A 47 -14.25 0.79 -8.46
C ALA A 47 -13.19 0.03 -9.25
N ILE A 48 -13.15 0.24 -10.56
CA ILE A 48 -12.13 -0.30 -11.45
C ILE A 48 -11.27 0.87 -11.90
N THR A 49 -9.97 0.82 -11.63
CA THR A 49 -9.05 1.92 -11.96
C THR A 49 -7.72 1.44 -12.52
N LYS A 50 -7.08 2.30 -13.32
CA LYS A 50 -5.67 2.20 -13.74
C LYS A 50 -4.82 3.33 -13.17
N ASP A 51 -5.37 4.13 -12.27
CA ASP A 51 -4.63 5.20 -11.63
C ASP A 51 -3.93 4.67 -10.37
N GLY A 52 -2.60 4.59 -10.43
CA GLY A 52 -1.76 4.15 -9.33
C GLY A 52 -1.89 5.04 -8.07
N VAL A 53 -2.20 6.33 -8.22
CA VAL A 53 -2.39 7.25 -7.09
C VAL A 53 -3.65 6.87 -6.31
N THR A 54 -4.75 6.60 -7.02
CA THR A 54 -5.99 6.09 -6.42
C THR A 54 -5.77 4.74 -5.74
N VAL A 55 -5.03 3.82 -6.37
CA VAL A 55 -4.71 2.52 -5.75
C VAL A 55 -3.91 2.68 -4.46
N ALA A 56 -2.89 3.55 -4.45
CA ALA A 56 -2.07 3.79 -3.26
C ALA A 56 -2.87 4.42 -2.10
N LYS A 57 -3.91 5.21 -2.40
CA LYS A 57 -4.77 5.84 -1.38
C LYS A 57 -5.57 4.83 -0.57
N GLU A 58 -6.03 3.77 -1.21
CA GLU A 58 -6.89 2.75 -0.61
C GLU A 58 -6.13 1.66 0.16
N ILE A 59 -4.80 1.67 0.11
CA ILE A 59 -3.99 0.65 0.80
C ILE A 59 -3.77 1.05 2.26
N GLU A 60 -4.35 0.23 3.13
CA GLU A 60 -4.20 0.28 4.58
C GLU A 60 -4.02 -1.15 5.10
N LEU A 61 -2.93 -1.38 5.85
CA LEU A 61 -2.57 -2.71 6.33
C LEU A 61 -2.95 -2.89 7.80
N LYS A 62 -3.37 -4.10 8.17
CA LYS A 62 -3.78 -4.42 9.55
C LYS A 62 -2.60 -4.40 10.53
N ASP A 63 -1.43 -4.87 10.09
CA ASP A 63 -0.21 -4.82 10.90
C ASP A 63 0.35 -3.40 10.89
N SER A 64 0.62 -2.85 12.08
CA SER A 64 1.03 -1.46 12.24
C SER A 64 2.42 -1.17 11.67
N LEU A 65 3.34 -2.13 11.71
CA LEU A 65 4.70 -1.97 11.18
C LEU A 65 4.68 -2.07 9.66
N GLU A 66 3.95 -3.04 9.10
CA GLU A 66 3.77 -3.11 7.65
C GLU A 66 3.06 -1.84 7.14
N ASN A 67 2.00 -1.39 7.82
CA ASN A 67 1.30 -0.18 7.44
C ASN A 67 2.22 1.05 7.47
N MET A 68 3.09 1.16 8.48
CA MET A 68 4.10 2.22 8.54
C MET A 68 5.02 2.21 7.31
N GLY A 69 5.47 1.02 6.89
CA GLY A 69 6.23 0.83 5.65
C GLY A 69 5.50 1.34 4.42
N ALA A 70 4.24 0.94 4.26
CA ALA A 70 3.39 1.38 3.15
C ALA A 70 3.15 2.90 3.17
N GLN A 71 2.82 3.48 4.33
CA GLN A 71 2.55 4.92 4.43
C GLN A 71 3.79 5.77 4.11
N MET A 72 5.00 5.36 4.51
CA MET A 72 6.22 6.10 4.18
C MET A 72 6.42 6.26 2.67
N VAL A 73 6.25 5.17 1.91
CA VAL A 73 6.43 5.22 0.45
C VAL A 73 5.30 5.97 -0.23
N LYS A 74 4.07 5.83 0.27
CA LYS A 74 2.92 6.62 -0.20
C LYS A 74 3.15 8.12 -0.02
N GLU A 75 3.74 8.54 1.10
CA GLU A 75 4.04 9.95 1.36
C GLU A 75 5.10 10.50 0.42
N VAL A 76 6.16 9.73 0.14
CA VAL A 76 7.19 10.10 -0.85
C VAL A 76 6.60 10.24 -2.25
N ALA A 77 5.67 9.36 -2.63
CA ALA A 77 5.03 9.39 -3.95
C ALA A 77 3.93 10.46 -4.08
N SER A 78 3.48 11.06 -2.97
CA SER A 78 2.44 12.11 -2.97
C SER A 78 3.03 13.52 -3.03
N LYS A 79 4.35 13.66 -2.89
CA LYS A 79 5.10 14.89 -3.19
C LYS A 79 5.56 14.86 -4.64
#